data_AF-A0A1I3BTR9-F1
#
_entry.id   AF-A0A1I3BTR9-F1
#
_cell.length_a   1.000
_cell.length_b   1.000
_cell.length_c   1.000
_cell.angle_alpha   90.00
_cell.angle_beta   90.00
_cell.angle_gamma   90.00
#
_symmetry.space_group_name_H-M   'P 1'
#
loop_
_entity.id
_entity.type
_entity.pdbx_description
1 polymer ?
#
loop_
_entity_poly.entity_id
_entity_poly.type
_entity_poly.pdbx_seq_one_letter_code
_entity_poly.pdbx_strand_id
1 'polypeptide(L)'
;MPPRRTDAIDLTLSREEAWVAHAALLDACERVVDAGGDASPYRRPLARIERGDELDAEGTTLLRDALVDYLGDAPVRDRAPGRALLRRTDDAVESTPRRV
;
A
#
# COMPACT_ATOMS: atom_id res chain seq x y z
N MET A 1 24.43 -15.91 -10.40
CA MET A 1 23.15 -15.64 -9.69
C MET A 1 23.17 -14.17 -9.32
N PRO A 2 22.28 -13.31 -9.87
CA PRO A 2 22.23 -11.93 -9.40
C PRO A 2 21.69 -11.93 -7.97
N PRO A 3 22.08 -10.97 -7.11
CA PRO A 3 21.50 -10.86 -5.79
C PRO A 3 19.99 -10.61 -5.92
N ARG A 4 19.17 -11.50 -5.34
CA ARG A 4 17.76 -11.19 -5.10
C ARG A 4 17.75 -9.94 -4.21
N ARG A 5 17.01 -8.92 -4.63
CA ARG A 5 16.84 -7.68 -3.88
C ARG A 5 16.19 -8.06 -2.53
N THR A 6 16.97 -8.13 -1.47
CA THR A 6 16.54 -8.57 -0.12
C THR A 6 15.65 -7.56 0.60
N ASP A 7 15.14 -6.54 -0.10
CA ASP A 7 14.23 -5.51 0.44
C ASP A 7 12.79 -5.67 -0.09
N ALA A 8 12.46 -6.80 -0.72
CA ALA A 8 11.08 -7.13 -1.07
C ALA A 8 10.37 -7.63 0.19
N ILE A 9 9.44 -6.84 0.69
CA ILE A 9 8.54 -7.24 1.76
C ILE A 9 7.48 -8.14 1.10
N ASP A 10 7.49 -9.43 1.44
CA ASP A 10 6.53 -10.40 0.91
C ASP A 10 5.14 -10.17 1.54
N LEU A 11 4.45 -9.15 1.03
CA LEU A 11 3.06 -8.83 1.33
C LEU A 11 2.19 -9.48 0.27
N THR A 12 2.02 -10.79 0.35
CA THR A 12 1.02 -11.48 -0.46
C THR A 12 -0.38 -11.03 0.00
N LEU A 13 -1.15 -10.44 -0.91
CA LEU A 13 -2.49 -9.92 -0.65
C LEU A 13 -3.55 -10.98 -0.99
N SER A 14 -4.52 -11.16 -0.11
CA SER A 14 -5.78 -11.81 -0.50
C SER A 14 -6.54 -10.94 -1.51
N ARG A 15 -7.55 -11.51 -2.17
CA ARG A 15 -8.38 -10.75 -3.13
C ARG A 15 -9.05 -9.54 -2.48
N GLU A 16 -9.57 -9.70 -1.26
CA GLU A 16 -10.22 -8.61 -0.52
C GLU A 16 -9.21 -7.54 -0.14
N GLU A 17 -8.02 -7.92 0.33
CA GLU A 17 -6.96 -6.97 0.67
C GLU A 17 -6.42 -6.25 -0.56
N ALA A 18 -6.29 -6.92 -1.71
CA ALA A 18 -5.91 -6.28 -2.96
C ALA A 18 -6.96 -5.23 -3.39
N TRP A 19 -8.25 -5.52 -3.20
CA TRP A 19 -9.31 -4.55 -3.46
C TRP A 19 -9.19 -3.34 -2.52
N VAL A 20 -9.01 -3.57 -1.22
CA VAL A 20 -8.87 -2.48 -0.23
C VAL A 20 -7.61 -1.65 -0.47
N ALA A 21 -6.49 -2.29 -0.78
CA ALA A 21 -5.23 -1.63 -1.09
C ALA A 21 -5.38 -0.71 -2.32
N HIS A 22 -6.04 -1.21 -3.36
CA HIS A 22 -6.32 -0.42 -4.56
C HIS A 22 -7.24 0.76 -4.25
N ALA A 23 -8.32 0.55 -3.50
CA ALA A 23 -9.26 1.61 -3.12
C ALA A 23 -8.58 2.70 -2.27
N ALA A 24 -7.77 2.31 -1.27
CA ALA A 24 -7.04 3.24 -0.42
C ALA A 24 -6.03 4.08 -1.21
N LEU A 25 -5.27 3.46 -2.11
CA LEU A 25 -4.31 4.18 -2.95
C LEU A 25 -4.98 5.12 -3.96
N LEU A 26 -6.14 4.73 -4.51
CA LEU A 26 -6.93 5.62 -5.37
C LEU A 26 -7.48 6.82 -4.60
N ASP A 27 -8.06 6.59 -3.42
CA ASP A 27 -8.58 7.62 -2.54
C ASP A 27 -7.46 8.61 -2.10
N ALA A 28 -6.27 8.12 -1.79
CA ALA A 28 -5.10 8.96 -1.52
C ALA A 28 -4.63 9.74 -2.76
N CYS A 29 -4.63 9.11 -3.93
CA CYS A 29 -4.32 9.74 -5.21
C CYS A 29 -5.29 10.89 -5.52
N GLU A 30 -6.60 10.67 -5.35
CA GLU A 30 -7.65 11.67 -5.53
C GLU A 30 -7.43 12.86 -4.58
N ARG A 31 -7.21 12.61 -3.28
CA ARG A 31 -6.90 13.68 -2.31
C ARG A 31 -5.69 14.53 -2.70
N VAL A 32 -4.62 13.89 -3.21
CA VAL A 32 -3.41 14.61 -3.64
C VAL A 32 -3.70 15.47 -4.87
N VAL A 33 -4.44 14.94 -5.85
CA VAL A 33 -4.82 15.71 -7.05
C VAL A 33 -5.74 16.88 -6.69
N ASP A 34 -6.72 16.66 -5.82
CA ASP A 34 -7.63 17.70 -5.36
C ASP A 34 -6.92 18.84 -4.62
N ALA A 35 -5.83 18.51 -3.91
CA ALA A 35 -4.95 19.48 -3.28
C ALA A 35 -3.97 20.17 -4.26
N GLY A 36 -4.02 19.85 -5.55
CA GLY A 36 -3.12 20.39 -6.58
C GLY A 36 -1.71 19.76 -6.57
N GLY A 37 -1.54 18.61 -5.93
CA GLY A 37 -0.28 17.87 -5.83
C GLY A 37 -0.03 16.90 -6.99
N ASP A 38 1.14 16.25 -6.97
CA ASP A 38 1.53 15.23 -7.95
C ASP A 38 1.21 13.81 -7.46
N ALA A 39 0.32 13.14 -8.19
CA ALA A 39 -0.07 11.75 -7.91
C ALA A 39 0.77 10.69 -8.65
N SER A 40 1.84 11.09 -9.35
CA SER A 40 2.76 10.16 -10.02
C SER A 40 3.30 9.04 -9.11
N PRO A 41 3.59 9.26 -7.81
CA PRO A 41 4.06 8.20 -6.90
C PRO A 41 3.10 7.01 -6.78
N TYR A 42 1.79 7.21 -6.93
CA TYR A 42 0.78 6.14 -6.76
C TYR A 42 0.67 5.20 -7.97
N ARG A 43 1.14 5.61 -9.15
CA ARG A 43 0.98 4.84 -10.41
C ARG A 43 1.60 3.44 -10.33
N ARG A 44 2.80 3.34 -9.77
CA ARG A 44 3.55 2.08 -9.72
C ARG A 44 2.96 1.10 -8.68
N PRO A 45 2.66 1.51 -7.44
CA PRO A 45 1.94 0.66 -6.48
C PRO A 45 0.60 0.14 -7.00
N LEU A 46 -0.23 1.01 -7.61
CA LEU A 46 -1.50 0.62 -8.21
C LEU A 46 -1.32 -0.46 -9.28
N ALA A 47 -0.40 -0.23 -10.22
CA ALA A 47 -0.14 -1.17 -11.30
C ALA A 47 0.42 -2.52 -10.81
N ARG A 48 1.15 -2.55 -9.70
CA ARG A 48 1.63 -3.80 -9.08
C ARG A 48 0.48 -4.58 -8.47
N ILE A 49 -0.38 -3.92 -7.68
CA ILE A 49 -1.56 -4.55 -7.09
C ILE A 49 -2.49 -5.12 -8.17
N GLU A 50 -2.71 -4.39 -9.27
CA GLU A 50 -3.53 -4.84 -10.40
C GLU A 50 -2.98 -6.12 -11.06
N ARG A 51 -1.65 -6.26 -11.12
CA ARG A 51 -0.98 -7.46 -11.67
C ARG A 51 -0.84 -8.59 -10.64
N GLY A 52 -1.14 -8.34 -9.38
CA GLY A 52 -0.86 -9.26 -8.27
C GLY A 52 0.63 -9.35 -7.93
N ASP A 53 1.42 -8.33 -8.29
CA ASP A 53 2.84 -8.25 -7.97
C ASP A 53 3.06 -7.70 -6.54
N GLU A 54 4.16 -8.11 -5.90
CA GLU A 54 4.61 -7.57 -4.61
C GLU A 54 4.90 -6.06 -4.69
N LEU A 55 4.67 -5.34 -3.59
CA LEU A 55 5.07 -3.94 -3.44
C LEU A 55 6.56 -3.83 -3.06
N ASP A 56 7.20 -2.74 -3.47
CA ASP A 56 8.51 -2.36 -2.94
C ASP A 56 8.34 -1.59 -1.62
N ALA A 57 9.45 -1.28 -0.93
CA ALA A 57 9.42 -0.60 0.37
C ALA A 57 8.71 0.77 0.31
N GLU A 58 8.93 1.53 -0.78
CA GLU A 58 8.26 2.81 -1.02
C GLU A 58 6.76 2.62 -1.24
N GLY A 59 6.37 1.69 -2.11
CA GLY A 59 4.95 1.35 -2.31
C GLY A 59 4.27 0.83 -1.05
N THR A 60 4.98 0.08 -0.20
CA THR A 60 4.46 -0.41 1.09
C THR A 60 4.24 0.74 2.07
N THR A 61 5.14 1.72 2.10
CA THR A 61 5.00 2.92 2.93
C THR A 61 3.82 3.77 2.47
N LEU A 62 3.69 4.00 1.15
CA LEU A 62 2.56 4.72 0.58
C LEU A 62 1.22 4.02 0.87
N LEU A 63 1.18 2.69 0.76
CA LEU A 63 -0.01 1.91 1.08
C LEU A 63 -0.38 2.02 2.56
N ARG A 64 0.60 1.93 3.47
CA ARG A 64 0.38 2.11 4.90
C ARG A 64 -0.29 3.45 5.20
N ASP A 65 0.28 4.54 4.70
CA ASP A 65 -0.24 5.89 4.95
C ASP A 65 -1.63 6.06 4.34
N ALA A 66 -1.85 5.55 3.11
CA ALA A 66 -3.16 5.54 2.47
C ALA A 66 -4.22 4.75 3.26
N LEU A 67 -3.85 3.61 3.85
CA LEU A 67 -4.75 2.79 4.68
C LEU A 67 -5.14 3.49 5.99
N VAL A 68 -4.21 4.23 6.61
CA VAL A 68 -4.49 5.01 7.83
C VAL A 68 -5.63 6.00 7.56
N ASP A 69 -5.53 6.74 6.46
CA ASP A 69 -6.54 7.73 6.09
C ASP A 69 -7.85 7.06 5.64
N TYR A 70 -7.78 6.10 4.72
CA TYR A 70 -8.94 5.44 4.12
C TYR A 70 -9.82 4.75 5.16
N LEU A 71 -9.23 4.11 6.18
CA LEU A 71 -9.97 3.35 7.19
C LEU A 71 -10.81 4.21 8.15
N GLY A 72 -10.62 5.53 8.17
CA GLY A 72 -11.46 6.46 8.91
C GLY A 72 -12.91 6.40 8.46
N ASP A 73 -13.12 6.40 7.14
CA ASP A 73 -14.45 6.47 6.50
C ASP A 73 -14.77 5.25 5.61
N ALA A 74 -13.92 4.22 5.65
CA ALA A 74 -14.07 3.03 4.81
C ALA A 74 -15.44 2.34 4.95
N PRO A 75 -16.01 1.85 3.84
CA PRO A 75 -17.20 0.98 3.84
C PRO A 75 -17.01 -0.23 4.78
N VAL A 76 -18.10 -0.68 5.40
CA VAL A 76 -18.05 -1.77 6.41
C VAL A 76 -17.34 -3.03 5.89
N ARG A 77 -17.57 -3.37 4.62
CA ARG A 77 -16.95 -4.53 3.94
C ARG A 77 -15.42 -4.48 3.98
N ASP A 78 -14.84 -3.28 3.96
CA ASP A 78 -13.42 -3.06 3.73
C ASP A 78 -12.65 -2.96 5.06
N ARG A 79 -13.34 -2.75 6.18
CA ARG A 79 -12.72 -2.49 7.49
C ARG A 79 -11.92 -3.65 8.03
N ALA A 80 -12.46 -4.87 7.99
CA ALA A 80 -11.78 -6.05 8.51
C ALA A 80 -10.53 -6.41 7.68
N PRO A 81 -10.62 -6.59 6.34
CA PRO A 81 -9.45 -6.85 5.51
C PRO A 81 -8.45 -5.67 5.56
N GLY A 82 -8.94 -4.43 5.54
CA GLY A 82 -8.08 -3.26 5.60
C GLY A 82 -7.31 -3.11 6.92
N ARG A 83 -7.92 -3.41 8.08
CA ARG A 83 -7.21 -3.42 9.36
C ARG A 83 -6.19 -4.56 9.46
N ALA A 84 -6.48 -5.72 8.88
CA ALA A 84 -5.52 -6.82 8.82
C ALA A 84 -4.32 -6.44 7.95
N LEU A 85 -4.58 -5.82 6.80
CA LEU A 85 -3.56 -5.32 5.90
C LEU A 85 -2.72 -4.22 6.55
N LEU A 86 -3.34 -3.23 7.19
CA LEU A 86 -2.65 -2.12 7.84
C LEU A 86 -1.61 -2.62 8.86
N ARG A 87 -2.00 -3.58 9.72
CA ARG A 87 -1.06 -4.19 10.67
C ARG A 87 0.16 -4.81 9.98
N ARG A 88 -0.05 -5.57 8.90
CA ARG A 88 1.05 -6.19 8.16
C ARG A 88 1.93 -5.16 7.46
N THR A 89 1.36 -4.06 6.95
CA THR A 89 2.13 -2.96 6.36
C THR A 89 2.89 -2.15 7.42
N ASP A 90 2.34 -1.98 8.62
CA ASP A 90 3.04 -1.38 9.77
C ASP A 90 4.26 -2.22 10.15
N ASP A 91 4.07 -3.53 10.41
CA ASP A 91 5.14 -4.47 10.76
C ASP A 91 6.27 -4.47 9.72
N ALA A 92 5.90 -4.43 8.44
CA ALA A 92 6.80 -4.40 7.30
C ALA A 92 7.65 -3.11 7.24
N VAL A 93 7.01 -1.95 7.42
CA VAL A 93 7.70 -0.65 7.43
C VAL A 93 8.64 -0.54 8.63
N GLU A 94 8.24 -1.03 9.80
CA GLU A 94 9.07 -1.04 11.01
C GLU A 94 10.27 -1.99 10.90
N SER A 95 10.11 -3.12 10.21
CA SER A 95 11.17 -4.11 10.02
C SER A 95 12.21 -3.73 8.96
N THR A 96 11.93 -2.72 8.12
CA THR A 96 12.84 -2.30 7.05
C THR A 96 13.97 -1.45 7.64
N PRO A 97 15.26 -1.87 7.55
CA PRO A 97 16.37 -1.12 8.14
C PRO A 97 16.47 0.26 7.47
N ARG A 98 16.30 1.31 8.28
CA ARG A 98 16.42 2.70 7.83
C ARG A 98 17.87 2.94 7.39
N ARG A 99 18.12 2.95 6.09
CA ARG A 99 19.42 3.31 5.52
C ARG A 99 19.70 4.78 5.87
N VAL A 100 20.59 4.99 6.83
CA VAL A 100 21.22 6.28 7.18
C VAL A 100 22.33 6.62 6.20
#